data_AF-A0A496X7Q9-F1
#
_entry.id   AF-A0A496X7Q9-F1
#
_cell.length_a   1.000
_cell.length_b   1.000
_cell.length_c   1.000
_cell.angle_alpha   90.00
_cell.angle_beta   90.00
_cell.angle_gamma   90.00
#
_symmetry.space_group_name_H-M   'P 1'
#
loop_
_entity.id
_entity.type
_entity.pdbx_description
1 polymer ?
#
loop_
_entity_poly.entity_id
_entity_poly.type
_entity_poly.pdbx_seq_one_letter_code
_entity_poly.pdbx_strand_id
1 'polypeptide(L)' 'MGKASKLTFQNGMIKQLIANGWLQGKPEGYNRELALYEEDVLAFVKDTQHEQWQKFCAL' A
#
# COMPACT_ATOMS: atom_id res chain seq x y z
N MET A 1 -2.34 1.66 -33.87
CA MET A 1 -2.73 2.52 -32.73
C MET A 1 -3.25 1.63 -31.61
N GLY A 2 -2.58 1.46 -30.46
CA GLY A 2 -3.10 0.49 -29.46
C GLY A 2 -2.43 0.45 -28.08
N LYS A 3 -1.13 0.80 -27.96
CA LYS A 3 -0.46 0.86 -26.64
C LYS A 3 -0.51 2.24 -26.00
N ALA A 4 -0.34 3.31 -26.79
CA ALA A 4 -0.38 4.70 -26.30
C ALA A 4 -1.76 5.10 -25.73
N SER A 5 -2.85 4.54 -26.27
CA SER A 5 -4.21 4.79 -25.78
C SER A 5 -4.48 4.11 -24.43
N LYS A 6 -4.05 2.86 -24.25
CA LYS A 6 -4.23 2.11 -22.99
C LYS A 6 -3.49 2.76 -21.82
N LEU A 7 -2.24 3.16 -22.03
CA LEU A 7 -1.46 3.81 -20.98
C LEU A 7 -2.06 5.19 -20.60
N THR A 8 -2.48 5.97 -21.59
CA THR A 8 -3.16 7.25 -21.36
C THR A 8 -4.45 7.08 -20.56
N PHE A 9 -5.26 6.07 -20.91
CA PHE A 9 -6.48 5.73 -20.20
C PHE A 9 -6.21 5.30 -18.75
N GLN A 10 -5.28 4.38 -18.52
CA GLN A 10 -4.89 3.93 -17.18
C GLN A 10 -4.41 5.10 -16.31
N ASN A 11 -3.55 5.96 -16.87
CA ASN A 11 -3.07 7.14 -16.16
C ASN A 11 -4.20 8.13 -15.86
N GLY A 12 -5.19 8.27 -16.74
CA GLY A 12 -6.39 9.07 -16.49
C GLY A 12 -7.20 8.57 -15.29
N MET A 13 -7.42 7.26 -15.22
CA MET A 13 -8.11 6.64 -14.08
C MET A 13 -7.35 6.84 -12.78
N ILE A 14 -6.03 6.61 -12.78
CA ILE A 14 -5.18 6.80 -11.60
C ILE A 14 -5.27 8.24 -11.11
N LYS A 15 -5.16 9.23 -12.01
CA LYS A 15 -5.29 10.65 -11.66
C LYS A 15 -6.65 10.97 -11.04
N GLN A 16 -7.72 10.43 -11.59
CA GLN A 16 -9.07 10.65 -11.05
C GLN A 16 -9.21 10.04 -9.65
N LEU A 17 -8.72 8.83 -9.41
CA LEU A 17 -8.77 8.19 -8.09
C LEU A 17 -8.00 9.00 -7.04
N ILE A 18 -6.78 9.45 -7.39
CA ILE A 18 -5.97 10.29 -6.50
C ILE A 18 -6.66 11.61 -6.18
N ALA A 19 -7.27 12.26 -7.18
CA ALA A 19 -8.03 13.50 -6.97
C ALA A 19 -9.23 13.32 -6.04
N ASN A 20 -9.72 12.08 -5.87
CA ASN A 20 -10.81 11.73 -4.95
C ASN A 20 -10.30 11.11 -3.63
N GLY A 21 -9.04 11.33 -3.28
CA GLY A 21 -8.48 10.95 -1.98
C GLY A 21 -7.87 9.55 -1.90
N TRP A 22 -7.79 8.82 -3.02
CA TRP A 22 -7.09 7.53 -3.03
C TRP A 22 -5.57 7.73 -3.05
N LEU A 23 -4.85 6.87 -2.34
CA LEU A 23 -3.39 6.87 -2.35
C LEU A 23 -2.88 5.96 -3.48
N GLN A 24 -1.95 6.48 -4.29
CA GLN A 24 -1.26 5.68 -5.29
C GLN A 24 -0.17 4.84 -4.62
N GLY A 25 -0.38 3.54 -4.55
CA GLY A 25 0.60 2.59 -4.04
C GLY A 25 1.81 2.41 -4.95
N LYS A 26 2.87 1.82 -4.38
CA LYS A 26 4.08 1.40 -5.10
C LYS A 26 4.16 -0.13 -5.09
N PRO A 27 4.57 -0.77 -6.20
CA PRO A 27 4.71 -2.22 -6.21
C PRO A 27 5.88 -2.68 -5.34
N GLU A 28 6.84 -1.80 -5.04
CA GLU A 28 7.89 -2.05 -4.06
C GLU A 28 7.28 -2.25 -2.66
N GLY A 29 7.57 -3.37 -2.00
CA GLY A 29 7.06 -3.67 -0.65
C GLY A 29 5.62 -4.20 -0.59
N TYR A 30 4.86 -4.15 -1.70
CA TYR A 30 3.49 -4.65 -1.73
C TYR A 30 3.45 -6.18 -1.85
N ASN A 31 2.96 -6.85 -0.80
CA ASN A 31 2.73 -8.28 -0.82
C ASN A 31 1.44 -8.59 -1.61
N ARG A 32 1.59 -9.13 -2.82
CA ARG A 32 0.47 -9.40 -3.73
C ARG A 32 -0.43 -10.55 -3.29
N GLU A 33 0.11 -11.51 -2.55
CA GLU A 33 -0.67 -12.66 -2.06
C GLU A 33 -1.61 -12.23 -0.94
N LEU A 34 -1.11 -11.39 -0.03
CA LEU A 34 -1.88 -10.86 1.09
C LEU A 34 -2.61 -9.55 0.78
N ALA A 35 -2.31 -8.93 -0.36
CA ALA A 35 -2.82 -7.63 -0.79
C ALA A 35 -2.56 -6.49 0.23
N LEU A 36 -1.37 -6.49 0.85
CA LEU A 36 -1.00 -5.60 1.95
C LEU A 36 0.45 -5.14 1.83
N TYR A 37 0.75 -3.99 2.46
CA TYR A 37 2.10 -3.56 2.80
C TYR A 37 2.44 -4.11 4.19
N GLU A 38 3.50 -4.89 4.29
CA GLU A 38 3.88 -5.54 5.56
C GLU A 38 4.26 -4.50 6.62
N GLU A 39 4.85 -3.38 6.19
CA GLU A 39 5.17 -2.24 7.04
C GLU A 39 3.93 -1.64 7.71
N ASP A 40 2.80 -1.54 7.00
CA ASP A 40 1.56 -0.98 7.53
C ASP A 40 0.98 -1.90 8.61
N VAL A 41 1.07 -3.22 8.39
CA VAL A 41 0.62 -4.22 9.37
C VAL A 41 1.48 -4.15 10.63
N LEU A 42 2.81 -4.06 10.48
CA LEU A 42 3.72 -3.95 11.62
C LEU A 42 3.53 -2.62 12.37
N ALA A 43 3.33 -1.51 11.67
CA ALA A 43 3.04 -0.22 12.28
C ALA A 43 1.73 -0.28 13.09
N PHE A 44 0.67 -0.87 12.51
CA PHE A 44 -0.59 -1.06 13.21
C PHE A 44 -0.43 -1.86 14.50
N VAL A 45 0.34 -2.96 14.48
CA VAL A 45 0.60 -3.76 15.69
C VAL A 45 1.38 -2.94 16.73
N LYS A 46 2.42 -2.21 16.33
CA LYS A 46 3.21 -1.35 17.24
C LYS A 46 2.35 -0.28 17.91
N ASP A 47 1.48 0.36 17.13
CA ASP A 47 0.66 1.49 17.59
C ASP A 47 -0.49 1.04 18.50
N THR A 48 -1.03 -0.16 18.24
CA THR A 48 -2.20 -0.67 18.99
C THR A 48 -1.83 -1.60 20.15
N GLN A 49 -0.68 -2.27 20.10
CA GLN A 49 -0.29 -3.33 21.04
C GLN A 49 1.13 -3.14 21.57
N HIS A 50 1.37 -1.99 22.20
CA HIS A 50 2.71 -1.60 22.66
C HIS A 50 3.34 -2.63 23.61
N GLU A 51 2.61 -3.12 24.62
CA GLU A 51 3.18 -4.08 25.60
C GLU A 51 3.60 -5.40 24.96
N GLN A 52 2.78 -5.94 24.06
CA GLN A 52 3.05 -7.17 23.32
C GLN A 52 4.23 -6.97 22.38
N TRP A 53 4.30 -5.81 21.73
CA TRP A 53 5.43 -5.45 20.89
C TRP A 53 6.75 -5.40 21.68
N GLN A 54 6.76 -4.78 22.88
CA GLN A 54 7.94 -4.76 23.75
C GLN A 54 8.38 -6.17 24.16
N LYS A 55 7.43 -7.05 24.49
CA LYS A 55 7.73 -8.46 24.81
C LYS A 55 8.34 -9.20 23.62
N PHE A 56 7.81 -8.99 22.42
CA PHE A 56 8.35 -9.57 21.19
C PHE A 56 9.78 -9.11 20.91
N CYS A 57 10.10 -7.82 21.12
CA CYS A 57 11.46 -7.29 20.92
C CYS A 57 12.49 -7.74 21.96
N ALA A 58 12.05 -8.27 23.11
CA ALA A 58 12.92 -8.75 24.18
C ALA A 58 13.30 -10.24 24.06
N LEU A 59 12.75 -10.94 23.06
CA LEU A 59 13.10 -12.33 22.70
C LEU A 59 14.36 -12.36 21.82
#